data_AF-A0A2E4SR42-F1
#
_entry.id   AF-A0A2E4SR42-F1
#
_cell.length_a   1.000
_cell.length_b   1.000
_cell.length_c   1.000
_cell.angle_alpha   90.00
_cell.angle_beta   90.00
_cell.angle_gamma   90.00
#
_symmetry.space_group_name_H-M   'P 1'
#
loop_
_entity.id
_entity.type
_entity.pdbx_description
1 polymer ?
#
loop_
_entity_poly.entity_id
_entity_poly.type
_entity_poly.pdbx_seq_one_letter_code
_entity_poly.pdbx_strand_id
1 'polypeptide(L)'
;MDNVFFDGDIFGIVDNGVLAILAILGIDIDKKLGGSGVMGGLFGALLGNSLSDLFAALLDPSTRELAGGIFAGCMYVTVIVYAYVRLSKKPL
;
A
#
# COMPACT_ATOMS: atom_id res chain seq x y z
N MET A 1 12.98 -8.79 -28.09
CA MET A 1 11.81 -8.86 -27.21
C MET A 1 12.38 -8.85 -25.83
N ASP A 2 12.32 -7.70 -25.17
CA ASP A 2 12.63 -7.62 -23.75
C ASP A 2 11.80 -8.68 -23.01
N ASN A 3 12.33 -9.26 -21.94
CA ASN A 3 11.67 -10.36 -21.24
C ASN A 3 10.47 -9.82 -20.45
N VAL A 4 9.39 -9.49 -21.15
CA VAL A 4 8.15 -8.92 -20.60
C VAL A 4 7.66 -9.70 -19.38
N PHE A 5 7.79 -11.04 -19.39
CA PHE A 5 7.44 -11.89 -18.26
C PHE A 5 8.37 -11.68 -17.06
N PHE A 6 9.68 -11.58 -17.26
CA PHE A 6 10.65 -11.37 -16.19
C PHE A 6 10.49 -9.99 -15.55
N ASP A 7 10.30 -8.95 -16.37
CA ASP A 7 10.10 -7.58 -15.87
C ASP A 7 8.75 -7.48 -15.13
N GLY A 8 7.71 -8.13 -15.64
CA GLY A 8 6.42 -8.26 -14.97
C GLY A 8 6.50 -9.02 -13.64
N ASP A 9 7.29 -10.09 -13.56
CA ASP A 9 7.51 -10.85 -12.32
C ASP A 9 8.21 -10.00 -11.27
N ILE A 10 9.28 -9.27 -11.64
CA ILE A 10 9.98 -8.36 -10.73
C ILE A 10 9.04 -7.29 -10.21
N PHE A 11 8.27 -6.67 -11.11
CA PHE A 11 7.31 -5.64 -10.73
C PHE A 11 6.26 -6.19 -9.75
N GLY A 12 5.67 -7.36 -10.06
CA GLY A 12 4.68 -8.01 -9.20
C GLY A 12 5.23 -8.40 -7.82
N ILE A 13 6.50 -8.82 -7.74
CA ILE A 13 7.18 -9.13 -6.48
C ILE A 13 7.41 -7.87 -5.65
N VAL A 14 7.88 -6.78 -6.28
CA VAL A 14 8.09 -5.50 -5.59
C VAL A 14 6.74 -4.97 -5.09
N ASP A 15 5.73 -5.00 -5.94
CA ASP A 15 4.41 -4.45 -5.63
C ASP A 15 3.76 -5.17 -4.42
N ASN A 16 3.52 -6.47 -4.57
CA ASN A 16 2.91 -7.28 -3.51
C ASN A 16 3.83 -7.49 -2.30
N GLY A 17 5.15 -7.48 -2.49
CA GLY A 17 6.12 -7.63 -1.42
C GLY A 17 6.09 -6.45 -0.46
N VAL A 18 6.15 -5.22 -0.98
CA VAL A 18 6.06 -3.99 -0.18
C VAL A 18 4.72 -3.93 0.55
N LEU A 19 3.61 -4.24 -0.16
CA LEU A 19 2.28 -4.31 0.43
C LEU A 19 2.23 -5.33 1.58
N ALA A 20 2.66 -6.57 1.35
CA ALA A 20 2.60 -7.64 2.33
C ALA A 20 3.43 -7.33 3.58
N ILE A 21 4.63 -6.79 3.41
CA ILE A 21 5.51 -6.40 4.53
C ILE A 21 4.81 -5.36 5.41
N LEU A 22 4.27 -4.29 4.81
CA LEU A 22 3.64 -3.22 5.58
C LEU A 22 2.30 -3.64 6.19
N ALA A 23 1.53 -4.51 5.53
CA ALA A 23 0.34 -5.11 6.12
C ALA A 23 0.67 -5.97 7.34
N ILE A 24 1.67 -6.86 7.26
CA ILE A 24 2.10 -7.71 8.37
C ILE A 24 2.64 -6.85 9.53
N LEU A 25 3.50 -5.88 9.22
CA LEU A 25 4.05 -4.97 10.21
C LEU A 25 2.94 -4.15 10.90
N GLY A 26 1.96 -3.69 10.13
CA GLY A 26 0.77 -3.04 10.65
C GLY A 26 -0.02 -3.94 11.60
N ILE A 27 -0.32 -5.19 11.21
CA ILE A 27 -0.99 -6.18 12.06
C ILE A 27 -0.25 -6.37 13.39
N ASP A 28 1.07 -6.52 13.34
CA ASP A 28 1.90 -6.73 14.53
C ASP A 28 1.92 -5.51 15.44
N ILE A 29 2.03 -4.30 14.89
CA ILE A 29 1.96 -3.06 15.67
C ILE A 29 0.60 -2.92 16.35
N ASP A 30 -0.49 -3.11 15.61
CA ASP A 30 -1.84 -2.97 16.14
C ASP A 30 -2.11 -3.97 17.27
N LYS A 31 -1.69 -5.23 17.11
CA LYS A 31 -1.73 -6.24 18.18
C LYS A 31 -0.89 -5.85 19.40
N LYS A 32 0.31 -5.31 19.20
CA LYS A 32 1.16 -4.82 20.31
C LYS A 32 0.55 -3.64 21.06
N LEU A 33 -0.31 -2.86 20.40
CA LEU A 33 -1.06 -1.75 21.00
C LEU A 33 -2.43 -2.18 21.57
N GLY A 34 -2.73 -3.48 21.60
CA GLY A 34 -3.96 -4.05 22.18
C GLY A 34 -5.13 -4.17 21.21
N GLY A 35 -4.92 -3.94 19.92
CA GLY A 35 -5.92 -4.14 18.86
C GLY A 35 -6.02 -5.60 18.40
N SER A 36 -6.98 -5.87 17.51
CA SER A 36 -7.18 -7.19 16.90
C SER A 36 -6.18 -7.49 15.77
N GLY A 37 -5.47 -6.48 15.27
CA GLY A 37 -4.64 -6.55 14.08
C GLY A 37 -5.36 -6.08 12.81
N VAL A 38 -6.69 -5.93 12.84
CA VAL A 38 -7.50 -5.56 11.66
C VAL A 38 -7.18 -4.13 11.21
N MET A 39 -7.10 -3.19 12.16
CA MET A 39 -6.82 -1.79 11.88
C MET A 39 -5.39 -1.63 11.36
N GLY A 40 -4.46 -2.30 12.03
CA GLY A 40 -3.06 -2.35 11.60
C GLY A 40 -2.89 -2.90 10.20
N GLY A 41 -3.54 -4.03 9.90
CA GLY A 41 -3.49 -4.65 8.58
C GLY A 41 -4.11 -3.77 7.50
N LEU A 42 -5.26 -3.14 7.77
CA LEU A 42 -5.92 -2.25 6.82
C LEU A 42 -5.03 -1.05 6.46
N PHE A 43 -4.54 -0.31 7.45
CA PHE A 43 -3.70 0.86 7.18
C PHE A 43 -2.30 0.49 6.71
N GLY A 44 -1.75 -0.63 7.17
CA GLY A 44 -0.51 -1.20 6.65
C GLY A 44 -0.62 -1.54 5.17
N ALA A 45 -1.70 -2.17 4.75
CA ALA A 45 -1.94 -2.51 3.33
C ALA A 45 -2.17 -1.25 2.47
N LEU A 46 -2.92 -0.26 2.95
CA LEU A 46 -3.16 0.99 2.22
C LEU A 46 -1.87 1.80 2.02
N LEU A 47 -1.05 1.91 3.07
CA LEU A 47 0.27 2.55 2.98
C LEU A 47 1.23 1.72 2.13
N GLY A 48 1.17 0.40 2.25
CA GLY A 48 1.92 -0.55 1.45
C GLY A 48 1.67 -0.38 -0.04
N ASN A 49 0.39 -0.40 -0.44
CA ASN A 49 -0.03 -0.14 -1.82
C ASN A 49 0.45 1.24 -2.31
N SER A 50 0.31 2.28 -1.49
CA SER A 50 0.73 3.63 -1.88
C SER A 50 2.23 3.70 -2.18
N LEU A 51 3.06 3.07 -1.33
CA LEU A 51 4.51 3.04 -1.51
C LEU A 51 4.94 2.11 -2.64
N SER A 52 4.26 0.99 -2.80
CA SER A 52 4.55 0.02 -3.85
C SER A 52 4.28 0.61 -5.23
N ASP A 53 3.13 1.26 -5.42
CA ASP A 53 2.76 2.01 -6.63
C ASP A 53 3.73 3.16 -6.94
N LEU A 54 4.20 3.86 -5.90
CA LEU A 54 5.22 4.91 -6.07
C LEU A 54 6.54 4.34 -6.60
N PHE A 55 7.04 3.25 -6.01
CA PHE A 55 8.28 2.64 -6.44
C PHE A 55 8.17 2.05 -7.85
N ALA A 56 7.06 1.37 -8.12
CA ALA A 56 6.69 0.91 -9.45
C ALA A 56 6.75 2.02 -10.51
N ALA A 57 6.07 3.14 -10.26
CA ALA A 57 6.03 4.26 -11.18
C ALA A 57 7.40 4.94 -11.36
N LEU A 58 8.24 5.00 -10.32
CA LEU A 58 9.59 5.56 -10.44
C LEU A 58 10.52 4.67 -11.29
N LEU A 59 10.33 3.36 -11.25
CA LEU A 59 11.13 2.39 -12.00
C LEU A 59 10.76 2.34 -13.48
N ASP A 60 9.51 2.61 -13.83
CA ASP A 60 9.03 2.66 -15.22
C ASP A 60 9.18 4.07 -15.83
N PRO A 61 10.01 4.24 -16.89
CA PRO A 61 10.18 5.52 -17.57
C PRO A 61 8.89 6.14 -18.10
N SER A 62 7.87 5.34 -18.41
CA SER A 62 6.60 5.81 -18.97
C SER A 62 5.65 6.42 -17.93
N THR A 63 5.81 6.04 -16.66
CA THR A 63 4.93 6.47 -15.56
C THR A 63 5.64 7.32 -14.50
N ARG A 64 6.96 7.51 -14.59
CA ARG A 64 7.77 8.28 -13.63
C ARG A 64 7.27 9.69 -13.34
N GLU A 65 6.87 10.44 -14.36
CA GLU A 65 6.33 11.81 -14.19
C GLU A 65 4.98 11.82 -13.44
N LEU A 66 4.26 10.68 -13.47
CA LEU A 66 2.97 10.50 -12.79
C LEU A 66 3.14 9.99 -11.36
N ALA A 67 4.34 9.55 -10.96
CA ALA A 67 4.59 8.86 -9.69
C ALA A 67 4.08 9.64 -8.47
N GLY A 68 4.28 10.96 -8.43
CA GLY A 68 3.77 11.82 -7.37
C GLY A 68 2.24 11.89 -7.33
N GLY A 69 1.58 11.91 -8.49
CA GLY A 69 0.13 11.92 -8.62
C GLY A 69 -0.50 10.58 -8.24
N ILE A 70 0.13 9.47 -8.64
CA ILE A 70 -0.26 8.11 -8.26
C ILE A 70 -0.20 7.96 -6.74
N PHE A 71 0.95 8.29 -6.14
CA PHE A 71 1.11 8.25 -4.69
C PHE A 71 0.08 9.12 -3.96
N ALA A 72 -0.13 10.35 -4.41
CA ALA A 72 -1.13 11.24 -3.83
C ALA A 72 -2.54 10.66 -3.91
N GLY A 73 -2.92 10.06 -5.05
CA GLY A 73 -4.20 9.37 -5.24
C GLY A 73 -4.41 8.25 -4.23
N CYS A 74 -3.42 7.37 -4.06
CA CYS A 74 -3.48 6.28 -3.08
C CYS A 74 -3.58 6.82 -1.63
N MET A 75 -2.86 7.90 -1.32
CA MET A 75 -2.95 8.56 -0.02
C MET A 75 -4.30 9.23 0.23
N TYR A 76 -4.97 9.79 -0.79
CA TYR A 76 -6.32 10.33 -0.64
C TYR A 76 -7.32 9.26 -0.21
N VAL A 77 -7.25 8.07 -0.82
CA VAL A 77 -8.08 6.92 -0.41
C VAL A 77 -7.75 6.50 1.02
N THR A 78 -6.48 6.46 1.39
CA THR A 78 -6.05 6.16 2.76
C THR A 78 -6.67 7.13 3.78
N VAL A 79 -6.67 8.43 3.49
CA VAL A 79 -7.29 9.46 4.34
C VAL A 79 -8.81 9.29 4.41
N ILE A 80 -9.47 8.95 3.29
CA ILE A 80 -10.92 8.68 3.26
C ILE A 80 -11.27 7.48 4.13
N VAL A 81 -10.51 6.39 4.04
CA VAL A 81 -10.72 5.21 4.89
C VAL A 81 -10.51 5.55 6.36
N TYR A 82 -9.47 6.33 6.69
CA TYR A 82 -9.27 6.85 8.05
C TYR A 82 -10.47 7.63 8.57
N ALA A 83 -10.99 8.57 7.77
CA ALA A 83 -12.17 9.34 8.13
C ALA A 83 -13.41 8.43 8.31
N TYR A 84 -13.62 7.49 7.39
CA TYR A 84 -14.74 6.53 7.46
C TYR A 84 -14.71 5.71 8.75
N VAL A 85 -13.57 5.12 9.09
CA VAL A 85 -13.45 4.30 10.31
C VAL A 85 -13.66 5.15 11.56
N ARG A 86 -13.09 6.37 11.58
CA ARG A 86 -13.21 7.28 12.72
C ARG A 86 -14.65 7.73 12.97
N LEU A 87 -15.43 7.91 11.91
CA LEU A 87 -16.83 8.36 11.97
C LEU A 87 -17.83 7.22 12.20
N SER A 88 -17.55 6.03 11.66
CA SER A 88 -18.50 4.91 11.67
C SER A 88 -18.79 4.37 13.07
N LYS A 89 -17.91 4.60 14.07
CA LYS A 89 -17.98 4.06 15.45
C LYS A 89 -18.18 2.54 15.55
N LYS A 90 -18.19 1.82 14.42
CA LYS A 90 -18.28 0.38 14.33
C LYS A 90 -16.87 -0.18 14.42
N PRO A 91 -16.63 -1.21 15.25
CA PRO A 91 -15.39 -1.97 15.15
C PRO A 91 -15.34 -2.59 13.74
N LEU A 92 -14.19 -2.44 13.08
CA LEU A 92 -13.84 -3.26 11.93
C LEU A 92 -13.50 -4.68 12.39
#